data_AF-A0A6I0L3M5-F1
#
_entry.id   AF-A0A6I0L3M5-F1
#
_cell.length_a   1.000
_cell.length_b   1.000
_cell.length_c   1.000
_cell.angle_alpha   90.00
_cell.angle_beta   90.00
_cell.angle_gamma   90.00
#
_symmetry.space_group_name_H-M   'P 1'
#
loop_
_entity.id
_entity.type
_entity.pdbx_description
1 polymer ?
#
loop_
_entity_poly.entity_id
_entity_poly.type
_entity_poly.pdbx_seq_one_letter_code
_entity_poly.pdbx_strand_id
1 'polypeptide(L)'
;MIQNIFIQNAADILGDTDSGLTSSQIVKLCSAYAIDFNINIPYTSLPFPADGTVPNKRTALKKNLDKFTPEQQFKIIKELCELEQFKGNLKVKDIKLKLVTRYGHLNTELDSVNEILIDETKHWLNDYPDSLKQYQSALDKFKGNIFERNLLDDLRLSLELLMKGILENEKSLENQLSDLGKFIQDRGGSKELGNMFQKLIEYFSKYQNSYVKHNDNVIEEEIEFVFEITSSFMKHFIRINKL
;
A
#
# COMPACT_ATOMS: atom_id res chain seq x y z
N MET A 1 10.92 5.93 -17.29
CA MET A 1 12.36 5.83 -16.96
C MET A 1 12.68 6.80 -15.83
N ILE A 2 13.33 6.34 -14.75
CA ILE A 2 13.75 7.22 -13.64
C ILE A 2 14.90 8.10 -14.13
N GLN A 3 14.87 9.40 -13.80
CA GLN A 3 15.91 10.32 -14.25
C GLN A 3 17.25 9.98 -13.58
N ASN A 4 18.34 9.98 -14.35
CA ASN A 4 19.69 9.68 -13.85
C ASN A 4 20.09 10.58 -12.66
N ILE A 5 19.69 11.87 -12.69
CA ILE A 5 19.92 12.80 -11.57
C ILE A 5 19.21 12.36 -10.28
N PHE A 6 18.05 11.70 -10.41
CA PHE A 6 17.32 11.15 -9.27
C PHE A 6 18.04 9.93 -8.69
N ILE A 7 18.49 9.02 -9.55
CA ILE A 7 19.26 7.82 -9.14
C ILE A 7 20.56 8.25 -8.44
N GLN A 8 21.24 9.28 -8.96
CA GLN A 8 22.43 9.85 -8.34
C GLN A 8 22.12 10.38 -6.94
N ASN A 9 21.07 11.19 -6.79
CA ASN A 9 20.66 11.74 -5.50
C ASN A 9 20.28 10.64 -4.49
N ALA A 10 19.51 9.64 -4.92
CA ALA A 10 19.17 8.48 -4.10
C ALA A 10 20.43 7.72 -3.64
N ALA A 11 21.39 7.49 -4.54
CA ALA A 11 22.65 6.85 -4.20
C ALA A 11 23.51 7.68 -3.25
N ASP A 12 23.48 9.01 -3.35
CA ASP A 12 24.21 9.92 -2.46
C ASP A 12 23.65 9.93 -1.04
N ILE A 13 22.32 9.88 -0.90
CA ILE A 13 21.62 9.80 0.39
C ILE A 13 21.77 8.41 1.01
N LEU A 14 21.45 7.35 0.26
CA LEU A 14 21.50 5.97 0.76
C LEU A 14 22.93 5.50 1.00
N GLY A 15 23.89 6.01 0.24
CA GLY A 15 25.32 5.77 0.39
C GLY A 15 26.03 6.86 1.20
N ASP A 16 25.32 7.62 2.04
CA ASP A 16 25.94 8.63 2.89
C ASP A 16 27.04 8.07 3.81
N THR A 17 28.04 8.89 4.16
CA THR A 17 29.22 8.44 4.92
C THR A 17 28.84 8.07 6.35
N ASP A 18 28.03 8.92 6.99
CA ASP A 18 27.77 8.85 8.43
C ASP A 18 26.44 8.16 8.73
N SER A 19 25.47 8.32 7.83
CA SER A 19 24.09 7.86 8.03
C SER A 19 23.58 6.89 6.95
N GLY A 20 24.47 6.45 6.05
CA GLY A 20 24.17 5.61 4.90
C GLY A 20 24.66 4.16 5.02
N LEU A 21 24.35 3.36 4.00
CA LEU A 21 24.84 2.00 3.82
C LEU A 21 26.37 1.97 3.75
N THR A 22 26.97 0.95 4.35
CA THR A 22 28.39 0.63 4.18
C THR A 22 28.65 0.01 2.79
N SER A 23 29.90 0.04 2.33
CA SER A 23 30.29 -0.59 1.06
C SER A 23 29.94 -2.08 1.02
N SER A 24 30.08 -2.79 2.14
CA SER A 24 29.72 -4.20 2.25
C SER A 24 28.21 -4.42 2.15
N GLN A 25 27.39 -3.55 2.76
CA GLN A 25 25.94 -3.63 2.64
C GLN A 25 25.47 -3.35 1.22
N ILE A 26 26.03 -2.33 0.55
CA ILE A 26 25.71 -2.01 -0.85
C ILE A 26 26.00 -3.23 -1.74
N VAL A 27 27.20 -3.80 -1.64
CA VAL A 27 27.57 -4.98 -2.41
C VAL A 27 26.62 -6.14 -2.15
N LYS A 28 26.34 -6.45 -0.88
CA LYS A 28 25.47 -7.56 -0.50
C LYS A 28 24.04 -7.38 -1.02
N LEU A 29 23.44 -6.22 -0.79
CA LEU A 29 22.06 -5.93 -1.16
C LEU A 29 21.88 -5.87 -2.67
N CYS A 30 22.74 -5.12 -3.39
CA CYS A 30 22.66 -5.06 -4.85
C CYS A 30 22.89 -6.43 -5.49
N SER A 31 23.79 -7.25 -4.95
CA SER A 31 24.03 -8.61 -5.47
C SER A 31 22.84 -9.53 -5.25
N ALA A 32 22.12 -9.40 -4.12
CA ALA A 32 20.88 -10.15 -3.90
C ALA A 32 19.84 -9.82 -4.98
N TYR A 33 19.54 -8.54 -5.20
CA TYR A 33 18.62 -8.13 -6.28
C TYR A 33 19.11 -8.53 -7.67
N ALA A 34 20.41 -8.46 -7.93
CA ALA A 34 20.99 -8.89 -9.19
C ALA A 34 20.76 -10.38 -9.46
N ILE A 35 20.84 -11.22 -8.42
CA ILE A 35 20.51 -12.65 -8.50
C ILE A 35 19.01 -12.82 -8.75
N ASP A 36 18.17 -12.16 -7.95
CA ASP A 36 16.70 -12.30 -8.03
C ASP A 36 16.14 -11.89 -9.40
N PHE A 37 16.66 -10.80 -9.96
CA PHE A 37 16.26 -10.30 -11.28
C PHE A 37 17.07 -10.89 -12.43
N ASN A 38 18.05 -11.76 -12.15
CA ASN A 38 18.97 -12.33 -13.14
C ASN A 38 19.66 -11.26 -14.01
N ILE A 39 20.22 -10.22 -13.36
CA ILE A 39 20.89 -9.07 -13.98
C ILE A 39 22.36 -9.03 -13.59
N ASN A 40 23.24 -8.82 -14.57
CA ASN A 40 24.65 -8.59 -14.30
C ASN A 40 24.90 -7.13 -13.87
N ILE A 41 25.31 -6.94 -12.62
CA ILE A 41 25.74 -5.64 -12.08
C ILE A 41 27.27 -5.53 -12.01
N PRO A 42 27.83 -4.32 -12.17
CA PRO A 42 29.28 -4.14 -12.26
C PRO A 42 30.04 -4.34 -10.93
N TYR A 43 29.39 -4.14 -9.77
CA TYR A 43 30.09 -4.16 -8.47
C TYR A 43 29.41 -5.10 -7.48
N THR A 44 29.91 -6.35 -7.44
CA THR A 44 29.39 -7.46 -6.62
C THR A 44 30.37 -7.95 -5.54
N SER A 45 31.55 -7.35 -5.42
CA SER A 45 32.55 -7.73 -4.43
C SER A 45 33.39 -6.53 -3.96
N LEU A 46 34.12 -6.73 -2.87
CA LEU A 46 35.11 -5.80 -2.33
C LEU A 46 36.53 -6.38 -2.48
N PRO A 47 37.57 -5.54 -2.57
CA PRO A 47 37.54 -4.07 -2.59
C PRO A 47 37.03 -3.52 -3.93
N PHE A 48 36.51 -2.29 -3.94
CA PHE A 48 36.19 -1.63 -5.20
C PHE A 48 37.46 -1.36 -6.01
N PRO A 49 37.38 -1.32 -7.36
CA PRO A 49 38.54 -1.08 -8.22
C PRO A 49 39.28 0.21 -7.83
N ALA A 50 40.60 0.10 -7.66
CA ALA A 50 41.48 1.22 -7.32
C ALA A 50 41.86 2.09 -8.54
N ASP A 51 41.34 1.76 -9.72
CA ASP A 51 41.61 2.43 -11.00
C ASP A 51 40.88 3.78 -11.16
N GLY A 52 40.20 4.25 -10.12
CA GLY A 52 39.45 5.50 -10.11
C GLY A 52 38.09 5.43 -10.80
N THR A 53 37.70 4.28 -11.37
CA THR A 53 36.39 4.13 -12.02
C THR A 53 35.23 4.13 -11.01
N VAL A 54 35.50 3.80 -9.75
CA VAL A 54 34.55 3.88 -8.62
C VAL A 54 35.23 4.59 -7.46
N PRO A 55 35.14 5.92 -7.39
CA PRO A 55 35.84 6.69 -6.37
C PRO A 55 35.25 6.45 -4.96
N ASN A 56 33.98 6.01 -4.85
CA ASN A 56 33.35 5.79 -3.56
C ASN A 56 32.11 4.87 -3.64
N LYS A 57 31.58 4.52 -2.46
CA LYS A 57 30.40 3.66 -2.28
C LYS A 57 29.11 4.21 -2.91
N ARG A 58 28.93 5.53 -2.96
CA ARG A 58 27.78 6.18 -3.62
C ARG A 58 27.82 5.93 -5.13
N THR A 59 29.00 6.08 -5.74
CA THR A 59 29.18 5.77 -7.17
C THR A 59 28.96 4.30 -7.47
N ALA A 60 29.40 3.40 -6.59
CA ALA A 60 29.15 1.96 -6.75
C ALA A 60 27.65 1.63 -6.76
N LEU A 61 26.91 2.15 -5.77
CA LEU A 61 25.46 1.99 -5.66
C LEU A 61 24.76 2.52 -6.92
N LYS A 62 25.09 3.73 -7.35
CA LYS A 62 24.51 4.36 -8.54
C LYS A 62 24.72 3.52 -9.80
N LYS A 63 25.95 3.07 -10.05
CA LYS A 63 26.29 2.26 -11.24
C LYS A 63 25.67 0.86 -11.21
N ASN A 64 25.46 0.29 -10.03
CA ASN A 64 24.69 -0.94 -9.88
C ASN A 64 23.21 -0.69 -10.24
N LEU A 65 22.60 0.37 -9.68
CA LEU A 65 21.21 0.75 -9.97
C LEU A 65 20.95 1.01 -11.46
N ASP A 66 21.91 1.62 -12.17
CA ASP A 66 21.80 1.89 -13.62
C ASP A 66 21.61 0.63 -14.48
N LYS A 67 21.89 -0.58 -13.95
CA LYS A 67 21.72 -1.84 -14.70
C LYS A 67 20.32 -2.43 -14.65
N PHE A 68 19.49 -1.97 -13.72
CA PHE A 68 18.13 -2.45 -13.54
C PHE A 68 17.15 -1.69 -14.44
N THR A 69 16.01 -2.30 -14.78
CA THR A 69 14.92 -1.61 -15.50
C THR A 69 14.32 -0.50 -14.62
N PRO A 70 13.58 0.48 -15.18
CA PRO A 70 12.97 1.54 -14.38
C PRO A 70 12.09 1.04 -13.22
N GLU A 71 11.37 -0.06 -13.43
CA GLU A 71 10.47 -0.69 -12.46
C GLU A 71 11.27 -1.35 -11.33
N GLN A 72 12.34 -2.08 -11.69
CA GLN A 72 13.26 -2.68 -10.72
C GLN A 72 14.03 -1.61 -9.94
N GLN A 73 14.47 -0.54 -10.60
CA GLN A 73 15.11 0.61 -9.95
C GLN A 73 14.17 1.23 -8.91
N PHE A 74 12.89 1.42 -9.25
CA PHE A 74 11.89 1.91 -8.31
C PHE A 74 11.80 1.00 -7.08
N LYS A 75 11.60 -0.31 -7.30
CA LYS A 75 11.48 -1.32 -6.24
C LYS A 75 12.69 -1.33 -5.31
N ILE A 76 13.89 -1.45 -5.89
CA ILE A 76 15.14 -1.49 -5.12
C ILE A 76 15.31 -0.21 -4.30
N ILE A 77 15.12 0.98 -4.89
CA ILE A 77 15.30 2.24 -4.15
C ILE A 77 14.25 2.37 -3.04
N LYS A 78 12.99 1.98 -3.28
CA LYS A 78 11.91 1.99 -2.27
C LYS A 78 12.28 1.11 -1.08
N GLU A 79 12.63 -0.15 -1.31
CA GLU A 79 12.99 -1.11 -0.26
C GLU A 79 14.25 -0.69 0.50
N LEU A 80 15.27 -0.17 -0.21
CA LEU A 80 16.46 0.36 0.45
C LEU A 80 16.13 1.52 1.40
N CYS A 81 15.14 2.37 1.07
CA CYS A 81 14.69 3.44 1.96
C CYS A 81 13.93 2.93 3.21
N GLU A 82 13.44 1.69 3.19
CA GLU A 82 12.62 1.09 4.25
C GLU A 82 13.45 0.26 5.25
N LEU A 83 14.75 0.09 5.03
CA LEU A 83 15.64 -0.59 5.96
C LEU A 83 15.58 0.05 7.36
N GLU A 84 15.51 -0.77 8.41
CA GLU A 84 15.38 -0.31 9.80
C GLU A 84 16.45 0.71 10.22
N GLN A 85 17.66 0.63 9.68
CA GLN A 85 18.74 1.59 9.96
C GLN A 85 18.41 3.04 9.53
N PHE A 86 17.46 3.22 8.61
CA PHE A 86 17.01 4.52 8.13
C PHE A 86 15.76 5.02 8.86
N LYS A 87 15.26 4.29 9.86
CA LYS A 87 14.12 4.70 10.66
C LYS A 87 14.40 6.04 11.34
N GLY A 88 13.64 7.06 10.96
CA GLY A 88 13.81 8.43 11.45
C GLY A 88 14.74 9.32 10.62
N ASN A 89 15.43 8.81 9.59
CA ASN A 89 16.24 9.63 8.70
C ASN A 89 15.36 10.46 7.76
N LEU A 90 15.27 11.77 8.01
CA LEU A 90 14.41 12.70 7.26
C LEU A 90 14.80 12.80 5.77
N LYS A 91 16.10 12.69 5.44
CA LYS A 91 16.56 12.75 4.04
C LYS A 91 16.11 11.52 3.26
N VAL A 92 16.17 10.34 3.89
CA VAL A 92 15.69 9.08 3.30
C VAL A 92 14.17 9.11 3.13
N LYS A 93 13.43 9.65 4.11
CA LYS A 93 11.97 9.85 3.98
C LYS A 93 11.61 10.79 2.83
N ASP A 94 12.32 11.91 2.68
CA ASP A 94 12.08 12.88 1.61
C ASP A 94 12.37 12.30 0.23
N ILE A 95 13.48 11.56 0.05
CA ILE A 95 13.77 10.94 -1.24
C ILE A 95 12.80 9.80 -1.57
N LYS A 96 12.35 9.02 -0.56
CA LYS A 96 11.28 8.02 -0.74
C LYS A 96 9.98 8.68 -1.19
N LEU A 97 9.57 9.77 -0.53
CA LEU A 97 8.36 10.52 -0.92
C LEU A 97 8.47 11.01 -2.36
N LYS A 98 9.60 11.60 -2.75
CA LYS A 98 9.83 12.06 -4.13
C LYS A 98 9.85 10.90 -5.13
N LEU A 99 10.38 9.73 -4.77
CA LEU A 99 10.35 8.53 -5.59
C LEU A 99 8.90 8.12 -5.87
N VAL A 100 8.10 7.95 -4.81
CA VAL A 100 6.69 7.53 -4.90
C VAL A 100 5.85 8.57 -5.65
N THR A 101 5.99 9.86 -5.34
CA THR A 101 5.19 10.92 -5.99
C THR A 101 5.50 11.08 -7.47
N ARG A 102 6.77 10.95 -7.89
CA ARG A 102 7.17 11.23 -9.29
C ARG A 102 7.20 9.99 -10.17
N TYR A 103 7.48 8.84 -9.57
CA TYR A 103 7.74 7.58 -10.27
C TYR A 103 6.84 6.44 -9.77
N GLY A 104 5.81 6.71 -8.98
CA GLY A 104 4.89 5.69 -8.46
C GLY A 104 4.23 4.83 -9.53
N HIS A 105 4.05 5.33 -10.75
CA HIS A 105 3.58 4.55 -11.90
C HIS A 105 4.54 3.42 -12.34
N LEU A 106 5.80 3.44 -11.89
CA LEU A 106 6.79 2.37 -12.11
C LEU A 106 6.74 1.31 -11.00
N ASN A 107 5.92 1.52 -9.97
CA ASN A 107 5.67 0.50 -8.99
C ASN A 107 4.90 -0.64 -9.66
N THR A 108 5.63 -1.65 -10.11
CA THR A 108 5.07 -2.88 -10.65
C THR A 108 4.57 -3.81 -9.56
N GLU A 109 4.83 -3.48 -8.29
CA GLU A 109 4.00 -3.89 -7.16
C GLU A 109 2.68 -3.11 -7.25
N LEU A 110 1.88 -3.43 -8.26
CA LEU A 110 0.45 -3.08 -8.37
C LEU A 110 -0.39 -3.70 -7.22
N ASP A 111 0.26 -4.27 -6.19
CA ASP A 111 -0.38 -4.91 -5.03
C ASP A 111 -0.36 -4.04 -3.77
N SER A 112 0.04 -2.77 -3.83
CA SER A 112 -0.08 -1.89 -2.67
C SER A 112 -1.30 -0.98 -2.80
N VAL A 113 -2.48 -1.53 -2.47
CA VAL A 113 -3.62 -0.75 -1.95
C VAL A 113 -3.06 0.38 -1.09
N ASN A 114 -3.55 1.60 -1.28
CA ASN A 114 -3.08 2.81 -0.59
C ASN A 114 -2.71 2.54 0.90
N GLU A 115 -1.42 2.32 1.18
CA GLU A 115 -0.95 1.83 2.49
C GLU A 115 -1.37 2.77 3.63
N ILE A 116 -1.41 4.08 3.33
CA ILE A 116 -1.87 5.11 4.25
C ILE A 116 -3.36 4.89 4.58
N LEU A 117 -4.19 4.63 3.57
CA LEU A 117 -5.61 4.35 3.78
C LEU A 117 -5.82 3.07 4.59
N ILE A 118 -5.02 2.02 4.37
CA ILE A 118 -5.08 0.77 5.16
C ILE A 118 -4.70 1.03 6.61
N ASP A 119 -3.55 1.65 6.85
CA ASP A 119 -3.04 1.88 8.21
C ASP A 119 -3.99 2.77 9.01
N GLU A 120 -4.53 3.82 8.39
CA GLU A 120 -5.57 4.65 9.01
C GLU A 120 -6.83 3.84 9.29
N THR A 121 -7.35 3.09 8.33
CA THR A 121 -8.56 2.26 8.51
C THR A 121 -8.39 1.28 9.66
N LYS A 122 -7.25 0.58 9.73
CA LYS A 122 -6.91 -0.32 10.85
C LYS A 122 -6.89 0.41 12.18
N HIS A 123 -6.27 1.59 12.23
CA HIS A 123 -6.23 2.39 13.44
C HIS A 123 -7.63 2.77 13.92
N TRP A 124 -8.51 3.17 13.01
CA TRP A 124 -9.91 3.52 13.33
C TRP A 124 -10.74 2.32 13.77
N LEU A 125 -10.50 1.15 13.20
CA LEU A 125 -11.21 -0.09 13.50
C LEU A 125 -10.82 -0.72 14.85
N ASN A 126 -9.82 -0.19 15.58
CA ASN A 126 -9.44 -0.72 16.89
C ASN A 126 -10.61 -0.73 17.90
N ASP A 127 -11.56 0.20 17.77
CA ASP A 127 -12.77 0.27 18.61
C ASP A 127 -13.85 -0.76 18.18
N TYR A 128 -13.65 -1.48 17.07
CA TYR A 128 -14.59 -2.42 16.45
C TYR A 128 -13.88 -3.76 16.13
N PRO A 129 -13.50 -4.56 17.15
CA PRO A 129 -12.58 -5.69 17.00
C PRO A 129 -13.09 -6.78 16.03
N ASP A 130 -14.39 -7.04 15.99
CA ASP A 130 -14.95 -8.04 15.06
C ASP A 130 -14.84 -7.59 13.61
N SER A 131 -15.07 -6.30 13.33
CA SER A 131 -14.86 -5.71 12.01
C SER A 131 -13.38 -5.72 11.64
N LEU A 132 -12.49 -5.32 12.57
CA LEU A 132 -11.04 -5.32 12.37
C LEU A 132 -10.50 -6.72 12.03
N LYS A 133 -11.00 -7.76 12.71
CA LYS A 133 -10.60 -9.15 12.46
C LYS A 133 -10.85 -9.56 11.01
N GLN A 134 -12.04 -9.26 10.49
CA GLN A 134 -12.39 -9.58 9.11
C GLN A 134 -11.58 -8.74 8.12
N TYR A 135 -11.39 -7.45 8.41
CA TYR A 135 -10.56 -6.56 7.59
C TYR A 135 -9.11 -7.05 7.49
N GLN A 136 -8.51 -7.47 8.60
CA GLN A 136 -7.16 -8.02 8.63
C GLN A 136 -7.10 -9.35 7.85
N SER A 137 -8.14 -10.19 7.95
CA SER A 137 -8.20 -11.42 7.18
C SER A 137 -8.26 -11.18 5.67
N ALA A 138 -8.99 -10.15 5.23
CA ALA A 138 -8.99 -9.70 3.85
C ALA A 138 -7.61 -9.18 3.44
N LEU A 139 -6.96 -8.38 4.29
CA LEU A 139 -5.64 -7.81 4.01
C LEU A 139 -4.56 -8.89 3.86
N ASP A 140 -4.59 -9.93 4.70
CA ASP A 140 -3.64 -11.03 4.64
C ASP A 140 -3.83 -11.85 3.34
N LYS A 141 -5.08 -12.06 2.91
CA LYS A 141 -5.40 -12.70 1.63
C LYS A 141 -4.96 -11.86 0.43
N PHE A 142 -5.19 -10.56 0.51
CA PHE A 142 -4.78 -9.60 -0.53
C PHE A 142 -3.27 -9.61 -0.70
N LYS A 143 -2.50 -9.47 0.39
CA LYS A 143 -1.03 -9.53 0.37
C LYS A 143 -0.47 -10.87 -0.09
N GLY A 144 -1.20 -11.95 0.17
CA GLY A 144 -0.83 -13.29 -0.27
C GLY A 144 -1.21 -13.58 -1.73
N ASN A 145 -2.00 -12.70 -2.36
CA ASN A 145 -2.68 -12.95 -3.63
C ASN A 145 -3.40 -14.32 -3.67
N ILE A 146 -4.18 -14.61 -2.63
CA ILE A 146 -4.86 -15.90 -2.43
C ILE A 146 -6.32 -15.69 -2.02
N PHE A 147 -7.17 -16.65 -2.39
CA PHE A 147 -8.56 -16.72 -1.93
C PHE A 147 -9.35 -15.43 -2.18
N GLU A 148 -9.27 -14.89 -3.39
CA GLU A 148 -9.86 -13.61 -3.81
C GLU A 148 -11.36 -13.46 -3.49
N ARG A 149 -12.14 -14.52 -3.72
CA ARG A 149 -13.55 -14.55 -3.34
C ARG A 149 -13.74 -14.35 -1.84
N ASN A 150 -12.98 -15.09 -1.04
CA ASN A 150 -13.05 -14.99 0.42
C ASN A 150 -12.56 -13.62 0.91
N LEU A 151 -11.58 -13.02 0.24
CA LEU A 151 -11.15 -11.66 0.51
C LEU A 151 -12.31 -10.67 0.32
N LEU A 152 -13.05 -10.76 -0.79
CA LEU A 152 -14.18 -9.87 -1.04
C LEU A 152 -15.33 -10.11 -0.04
N ASP A 153 -15.59 -11.35 0.35
CA ASP A 153 -16.54 -11.71 1.41
C ASP A 153 -16.11 -11.13 2.77
N ASP A 154 -14.82 -11.22 3.12
CA ASP A 154 -14.27 -10.68 4.37
C ASP A 154 -14.39 -9.15 4.41
N LEU A 155 -14.12 -8.46 3.29
CA LEU A 155 -14.32 -7.01 3.17
C LEU A 155 -15.78 -6.62 3.41
N ARG A 156 -16.71 -7.34 2.78
CA ARG A 156 -18.14 -7.13 2.94
C ARG A 156 -18.57 -7.35 4.39
N LEU A 157 -18.17 -8.47 4.99
CA LEU A 157 -18.52 -8.82 6.37
C LEU A 157 -17.92 -7.81 7.35
N SER A 158 -16.69 -7.37 7.14
CA SER A 158 -16.05 -6.34 7.95
C SER A 158 -16.88 -5.04 7.94
N LEU A 159 -17.36 -4.60 6.77
CA LEU A 159 -18.18 -3.40 6.65
C LEU A 159 -19.54 -3.57 7.34
N GLU A 160 -20.18 -4.72 7.17
CA GLU A 160 -21.45 -5.03 7.83
C GLU A 160 -21.32 -4.98 9.36
N LEU A 161 -20.29 -5.63 9.92
CA LEU A 161 -20.04 -5.64 11.36
C LEU A 161 -19.76 -4.24 11.91
N LEU A 162 -19.02 -3.41 11.16
CA LEU A 162 -18.83 -2.02 11.54
C LEU A 162 -20.14 -1.25 11.60
N MET A 163 -20.97 -1.38 10.56
CA MET A 163 -22.25 -0.68 10.49
C MET A 163 -23.20 -1.12 11.60
N LYS A 164 -23.25 -2.43 11.91
CA LYS A 164 -23.99 -2.96 13.06
C LYS A 164 -23.55 -2.30 14.38
N GLY A 165 -22.23 -2.16 14.58
CA GLY A 165 -21.67 -1.49 15.76
C GLY A 165 -22.00 0.00 15.83
N ILE A 166 -21.93 0.72 14.71
CA ILE A 166 -22.20 2.17 14.65
C ILE A 166 -23.70 2.47 14.80
N LEU A 167 -24.56 1.66 14.17
CA LEU A 167 -26.00 1.86 14.12
C LEU A 167 -26.76 1.05 15.19
N GLU A 168 -26.03 0.37 16.08
CA GLU A 168 -26.53 -0.42 17.20
C GLU A 168 -27.69 -1.35 16.82
N ASN A 169 -27.51 -2.14 15.75
CA ASN A 169 -28.52 -3.08 15.26
C ASN A 169 -27.88 -4.34 14.65
N GLU A 170 -28.70 -5.31 14.26
CA GLU A 170 -28.26 -6.61 13.71
C GLU A 170 -28.63 -6.83 12.23
N LYS A 171 -28.96 -5.75 11.51
CA LYS A 171 -29.40 -5.84 10.11
C LYS A 171 -28.21 -6.17 9.20
N SER A 172 -28.48 -6.90 8.11
CA SER A 172 -27.48 -7.11 7.05
C SER A 172 -27.15 -5.80 6.33
N LEU A 173 -26.03 -5.75 5.62
CA LEU A 173 -25.55 -4.56 4.92
C LEU A 173 -26.64 -3.92 4.02
N GLU A 174 -27.36 -4.73 3.23
CA GLU A 174 -28.43 -4.24 2.35
C GLU A 174 -29.61 -3.63 3.10
N ASN A 175 -29.88 -4.12 4.31
CA ASN A 175 -31.01 -3.68 5.12
C ASN A 175 -30.70 -2.45 5.98
N GLN A 176 -29.44 -1.98 6.00
CA GLN A 176 -29.00 -0.80 6.74
C GLN A 176 -29.02 0.50 5.93
N LEU A 177 -29.33 0.45 4.62
CA LEU A 177 -29.25 1.63 3.73
C LEU A 177 -30.10 2.82 4.22
N SER A 178 -31.35 2.59 4.61
CA SER A 178 -32.23 3.65 5.12
C SER A 178 -31.64 4.32 6.38
N ASP A 179 -31.12 3.50 7.28
CA ASP A 179 -30.61 3.93 8.59
C ASP A 179 -29.29 4.68 8.42
N LEU A 180 -28.46 4.28 7.46
CA LEU A 180 -27.20 4.95 7.13
C LEU A 180 -27.40 6.42 6.73
N GLY A 181 -28.37 6.69 5.85
CA GLY A 181 -28.62 8.07 5.40
C GLY A 181 -29.15 8.95 6.53
N LYS A 182 -29.93 8.38 7.46
CA LYS A 182 -30.40 9.08 8.65
C LYS A 182 -29.25 9.35 9.62
N PHE A 183 -28.43 8.34 9.90
CA PHE A 183 -27.25 8.44 10.75
C PHE A 183 -26.31 9.58 10.31
N ILE A 184 -26.02 9.68 9.02
CA ILE A 184 -25.14 10.75 8.49
C ILE A 184 -25.75 12.13 8.76
N GLN A 185 -27.05 12.30 8.56
CA GLN A 185 -27.74 13.57 8.77
C GLN A 185 -27.83 13.94 10.26
N ASP A 186 -28.14 12.97 11.12
CA ASP A 186 -28.24 13.15 12.58
C ASP A 186 -26.87 13.55 13.20
N ARG A 187 -25.76 13.22 12.53
CA ARG A 187 -24.38 13.59 12.89
C ARG A 187 -23.85 14.83 12.16
N GLY A 188 -24.74 15.64 11.56
CA GLY A 188 -24.39 16.92 10.93
C GLY A 188 -23.87 16.83 9.48
N GLY A 189 -23.93 15.65 8.86
CA GLY A 189 -23.65 15.47 7.43
C GLY A 189 -24.79 16.01 6.55
N SER A 190 -24.47 16.34 5.29
CA SER A 190 -25.48 16.80 4.35
C SER A 190 -26.39 15.67 3.87
N LYS A 191 -27.61 16.02 3.48
CA LYS A 191 -28.57 15.06 2.90
C LYS A 191 -28.02 14.44 1.61
N GLU A 192 -27.32 15.24 0.80
CA GLU A 192 -26.68 14.80 -0.44
C GLU A 192 -25.61 13.74 -0.16
N LEU A 193 -24.80 13.94 0.89
CA LEU A 193 -23.79 12.98 1.32
C LEU A 193 -24.44 11.67 1.79
N GLY A 194 -25.50 11.76 2.61
CA GLY A 194 -26.28 10.60 3.03
C GLY A 194 -26.84 9.80 1.85
N ASN A 195 -27.45 10.48 0.88
CA ASN A 195 -27.99 9.86 -0.33
C ASN A 195 -26.88 9.20 -1.18
N MET A 196 -25.71 9.84 -1.29
CA MET A 196 -24.57 9.29 -2.03
C MET A 196 -24.08 8.00 -1.39
N PHE A 197 -23.86 7.97 -0.06
CA PHE A 197 -23.43 6.74 0.62
C PHE A 197 -24.45 5.62 0.49
N GLN A 198 -25.75 5.91 0.58
CA GLN A 198 -26.79 4.91 0.30
C GLN A 198 -26.62 4.28 -1.08
N LYS A 199 -26.41 5.09 -2.12
CA LYS A 199 -26.23 4.60 -3.49
C LYS A 199 -24.93 3.83 -3.68
N LEU A 200 -23.84 4.30 -3.09
CA LEU A 200 -22.56 3.61 -3.17
C LEU A 200 -22.60 2.24 -2.48
N ILE A 201 -23.20 2.15 -1.28
CA ILE A 201 -23.36 0.86 -0.57
C ILE A 201 -24.36 -0.05 -1.30
N GLU A 202 -25.40 0.50 -1.93
CA GLU A 202 -26.33 -0.26 -2.76
C GLU A 202 -25.59 -0.94 -3.93
N TYR A 203 -24.77 -0.19 -4.67
CA TYR A 203 -24.00 -0.74 -5.79
C TYR A 203 -22.89 -1.69 -5.33
N PHE A 204 -22.19 -1.37 -4.24
CA PHE A 204 -21.23 -2.26 -3.61
C PHE A 204 -21.87 -3.60 -3.23
N SER A 205 -23.05 -3.57 -2.60
CA SER A 205 -23.75 -4.80 -2.19
C SER A 205 -24.23 -5.62 -3.39
N LYS A 206 -24.70 -4.96 -4.46
CA LYS A 206 -25.07 -5.64 -5.72
C LYS A 206 -23.87 -6.29 -6.38
N TYR A 207 -22.73 -5.59 -6.45
CA TYR A 207 -21.47 -6.14 -6.96
C TYR A 207 -21.08 -7.41 -6.20
N GLN A 208 -21.00 -7.30 -4.87
CA GLN A 208 -20.68 -8.42 -3.98
C GLN A 208 -21.64 -9.62 -4.19
N ASN A 209 -22.94 -9.38 -4.29
CA ASN A 209 -23.92 -10.45 -4.53
C ASN A 209 -23.74 -11.12 -5.90
N SER A 210 -23.45 -10.36 -6.96
CA SER A 210 -23.32 -10.89 -8.32
C SER A 210 -22.02 -11.67 -8.53
N TYR A 211 -20.89 -11.12 -8.08
CA TYR A 211 -19.56 -11.63 -8.43
C TYR A 211 -18.97 -12.55 -7.35
N VAL A 212 -19.42 -12.44 -6.10
CA VAL A 212 -18.85 -13.20 -4.97
C VAL A 212 -19.75 -14.35 -4.55
N LYS A 213 -21.09 -14.26 -4.65
CA LYS A 213 -21.97 -15.35 -4.17
C LYS A 213 -22.21 -16.47 -5.19
N HIS A 214 -22.29 -16.17 -6.48
CA HIS A 214 -22.97 -17.09 -7.40
C HIS A 214 -22.11 -17.80 -8.46
N ASN A 215 -20.90 -17.33 -8.83
CA ASN A 215 -20.24 -17.90 -10.03
C ASN A 215 -18.69 -17.98 -10.03
N ASP A 216 -17.95 -17.69 -8.96
CA ASP A 216 -16.46 -17.62 -9.01
C ASP A 216 -15.93 -16.71 -10.13
N ASN A 217 -16.73 -15.73 -10.57
CA ASN A 217 -16.39 -14.77 -11.62
C ASN A 217 -15.72 -13.53 -11.02
N VAL A 218 -14.88 -13.71 -10.00
CA VAL A 218 -14.14 -12.56 -9.42
C VAL A 218 -13.20 -12.02 -10.49
N ILE A 219 -13.23 -10.70 -10.69
CA ILE A 219 -12.34 -10.01 -11.60
C ILE A 219 -11.19 -9.48 -10.75
N GLU A 220 -10.00 -10.06 -10.91
CA GLU A 220 -8.82 -9.78 -10.08
C GLU A 220 -8.48 -8.28 -10.08
N GLU A 221 -8.60 -7.65 -11.25
CA GLU A 221 -8.30 -6.22 -11.46
C GLU A 221 -9.25 -5.28 -10.70
N GLU A 222 -10.38 -5.77 -10.21
CA GLU A 222 -11.34 -4.98 -9.44
C GLU A 222 -11.12 -5.09 -7.92
N ILE A 223 -10.35 -6.09 -7.47
CA ILE A 223 -10.18 -6.39 -6.04
C ILE A 223 -9.56 -5.20 -5.30
N GLU A 224 -8.52 -4.59 -5.87
CA GLU A 224 -7.86 -3.42 -5.30
C GLU A 224 -8.87 -2.30 -5.05
N PHE A 225 -9.66 -1.96 -6.06
CA PHE A 225 -10.68 -0.92 -5.96
C PHE A 225 -11.74 -1.24 -4.89
N VAL A 226 -12.19 -2.50 -4.82
CA VAL A 226 -13.17 -2.94 -3.82
C VAL A 226 -12.58 -2.87 -2.41
N PHE A 227 -11.29 -3.14 -2.25
CA PHE A 227 -10.58 -2.99 -0.99
C PHE A 227 -10.50 -1.52 -0.56
N GLU A 228 -10.11 -0.64 -1.48
CA GLU A 228 -9.97 0.80 -1.23
C GLU A 228 -11.29 1.48 -0.91
N ILE A 229 -12.36 1.15 -1.65
CA ILE A 229 -13.69 1.72 -1.38
C ILE A 229 -14.24 1.24 -0.05
N THR A 230 -14.02 -0.03 0.31
CA THR A 230 -14.40 -0.58 1.62
C THR A 230 -13.69 0.15 2.75
N SER A 231 -12.37 0.32 2.62
CA SER A 231 -11.54 1.04 3.58
C SER A 231 -12.00 2.49 3.76
N SER A 232 -12.33 3.14 2.64
CA SER A 232 -12.86 4.51 2.62
C SER A 232 -14.21 4.61 3.35
N PHE A 233 -15.15 3.68 3.10
CA PHE A 233 -16.42 3.64 3.84
C PHE A 233 -16.19 3.54 5.34
N MET A 234 -15.36 2.59 5.77
CA MET A 234 -15.10 2.33 7.19
C MET A 234 -14.52 3.55 7.89
N LYS A 235 -13.45 4.12 7.32
CA LYS A 235 -12.82 5.33 7.84
C LYS A 235 -13.83 6.48 7.97
N HIS A 236 -14.64 6.71 6.95
CA HIS A 236 -15.60 7.81 6.97
C HIS A 236 -16.74 7.60 7.97
N PHE A 237 -17.30 6.40 8.06
CA PHE A 237 -18.38 6.11 9.02
C PHE A 237 -17.90 6.25 10.46
N ILE A 238 -16.70 5.79 10.78
CA ILE A 238 -16.13 5.96 12.13
C ILE A 238 -15.90 7.43 12.45
N ARG A 239 -15.38 8.21 11.49
CA ARG A 239 -15.17 9.65 11.69
C ARG A 239 -16.49 10.39 11.92
N ILE A 240 -17.53 10.07 11.16
CA ILE A 240 -18.86 10.66 11.33
C ILE A 240 -19.46 10.27 12.67
N ASN A 241 -19.26 9.03 13.13
CA ASN A 241 -19.77 8.60 14.44
C ASN A 241 -19.10 9.31 15.63
N LYS A 242 -17.87 9.82 15.43
CA LYS A 242 -17.11 10.58 16.43
C LYS A 242 -17.41 12.09 16.41
N LEU A 243 -18.29 12.57 15.51
CA LEU A 243 -18.84 13.93 15.52
C LEU A 243 -20.01 14.02 16.51
#